data_AF-A0AA45W7P5-F1
#
_entry.id   AF-A0AA45W7P5-F1
#
_cell.length_a   1.000
_cell.length_b   1.000
_cell.length_c   1.000
_cell.angle_alpha   90.00
_cell.angle_beta   90.00
_cell.angle_gamma   90.00
#
_symmetry.space_group_name_H-M   'P 1'
#
loop_
_entity.id
_entity.type
_entity.pdbx_description
1 polymer ?
#
loop_
_entity_poly.entity_id
_entity_poly.type
_entity_poly.pdbx_seq_one_letter_code
_entity_poly.pdbx_strand_id
1 'polypeptide(L)'
;MKNVRLPGEIGDGQDAERARLARELTREMICWFDDDSPKVEPGTWKWLIGRYLADEISPFHEVKSVTQDSYRSRLASWEEAIGQGFIADVDFAELKRWQKAMKDNGRSQHYIKAQFTMLRILVGYGKALNVSGCAAIKDVLSEMRIKGPKPRTVAPTSQQVEAVIQKADDAGDAMFALGVSLQWWLSLRGVDVIGQWLRLGKDDPRDSGIIRGNFRWADGLTWAMIDRDVSEVRKTPSKTEDDLPDELVFNLTPLPQLRSRLLSIPRESRVGPVIVNPNTGLPFDRYRWRDKWCEYRDAAGVPSHIWVRDTRAAAITHARNAGATPM
;
A
#
# COMPACT_ATOMS: atom_id res chain seq x y z
N MET A 1 20.86 -4.17 -18.97
CA MET A 1 20.74 -3.65 -20.35
C MET A 1 19.63 -2.59 -20.39
N LYS A 2 19.79 -1.48 -21.12
CA LYS A 2 18.72 -0.47 -21.28
C LYS A 2 17.87 -0.84 -22.49
N ASN A 3 16.56 -0.61 -22.41
CA ASN A 3 15.70 -0.74 -23.58
C ASN A 3 16.08 0.34 -24.59
N VAL A 4 16.48 -0.06 -25.80
CA VAL A 4 16.80 0.84 -26.90
C VAL A 4 15.57 0.99 -27.77
N ARG A 5 15.03 2.20 -27.85
CA ARG A 5 13.94 2.51 -28.78
C ARG A 5 14.54 2.79 -30.16
N LEU A 6 14.18 1.99 -31.15
CA LEU A 6 14.55 2.24 -32.55
C LEU A 6 13.75 3.45 -33.08
N PRO A 7 14.40 4.48 -33.66
CA PRO A 7 13.72 5.61 -34.26
C PRO A 7 13.02 5.22 -35.58
N GLY A 8 11.96 5.95 -35.97
CA GLY A 8 11.29 5.80 -37.27
C GLY A 8 9.77 5.99 -37.26
N GLU A 9 9.19 6.13 -38.45
CA GLU A 9 7.75 6.23 -38.71
C GLU A 9 7.28 5.12 -39.66
N ILE A 10 6.00 4.75 -39.58
CA ILE A 10 5.42 3.73 -40.45
C ILE A 10 5.46 4.22 -41.91
N GLY A 11 6.10 3.46 -42.80
CA GLY A 11 6.18 3.78 -44.23
C GLY A 11 7.38 4.63 -44.66
N ASP A 12 8.32 4.91 -43.77
CA ASP A 12 9.54 5.69 -44.08
C ASP A 12 10.60 4.93 -44.93
N GLY A 13 10.31 3.68 -45.30
CA GLY A 13 11.19 2.84 -46.12
C GLY A 13 12.43 2.29 -45.41
N GLN A 14 12.59 2.50 -44.09
CA GLN A 14 13.77 2.08 -43.33
C GLN A 14 13.58 0.75 -42.58
N ASP A 15 12.55 -0.03 -42.91
CA ASP A 15 12.21 -1.27 -42.21
C ASP A 15 13.34 -2.31 -42.24
N ALA A 16 14.04 -2.43 -43.37
CA ALA A 16 15.16 -3.36 -43.51
C ALA A 16 16.34 -3.01 -42.58
N GLU A 17 16.61 -1.71 -42.41
CA GLU A 17 17.68 -1.21 -41.55
C GLU A 17 17.32 -1.38 -40.07
N ARG A 18 16.07 -1.08 -39.68
CA ARG A 18 15.56 -1.37 -38.32
C ARG A 18 15.61 -2.85 -37.98
N ALA A 19 15.24 -3.72 -38.93
CA ALA A 19 15.32 -5.16 -38.75
C ALA A 19 16.76 -5.66 -38.59
N ARG A 20 17.75 -5.01 -39.23
CA ARG A 20 19.17 -5.28 -39.01
C ARG A 20 19.59 -4.87 -37.59
N LEU A 21 19.30 -3.64 -37.18
CA LEU A 21 19.66 -3.12 -35.86
C LEU A 21 19.02 -3.94 -34.72
N ALA A 22 17.76 -4.35 -34.89
CA ALA A 22 17.08 -5.22 -33.93
C ALA A 22 17.79 -6.57 -33.77
N ARG A 23 18.27 -7.16 -34.88
CA ARG A 23 19.03 -8.42 -34.86
C ARG A 23 20.39 -8.26 -34.20
N GLU A 24 21.08 -7.15 -34.42
CA GLU A 24 22.36 -6.83 -33.77
C GLU A 24 22.19 -6.67 -32.27
N LEU A 25 21.24 -5.83 -31.82
CA LEU A 25 20.93 -5.64 -30.41
C LEU A 25 20.47 -6.95 -29.73
N THR A 26 19.75 -7.81 -30.46
CA THR A 26 19.36 -9.14 -29.97
C THR A 26 20.57 -10.06 -29.80
N ARG A 27 21.52 -10.06 -30.75
CA ARG A 27 22.76 -10.82 -30.62
C ARG A 27 23.59 -10.34 -29.44
N GLU A 28 23.75 -9.02 -29.29
CA GLU A 28 24.44 -8.44 -28.12
C GLU A 28 23.76 -8.84 -26.81
N MET A 29 22.42 -8.83 -26.78
CA MET A 29 21.64 -9.27 -25.62
C MET A 29 21.87 -10.75 -25.31
N ILE A 30 21.88 -11.63 -26.32
CA ILE A 30 22.12 -13.06 -26.15
C ILE A 30 23.55 -13.30 -25.67
N CYS A 31 24.56 -12.68 -26.30
CA CYS A 31 25.95 -12.80 -25.86
C CYS A 31 26.14 -12.29 -24.43
N TRP A 32 25.48 -11.18 -24.05
CA TRP A 32 25.47 -10.70 -22.66
C TRP A 32 24.71 -11.65 -21.74
N PHE A 33 23.66 -12.32 -22.22
CA PHE A 33 22.90 -13.28 -21.43
C PHE A 33 23.72 -14.55 -21.15
N ASP A 34 24.42 -15.06 -22.16
CA ASP A 34 25.26 -16.27 -22.14
C ASP A 34 26.62 -16.05 -21.48
N ASP A 35 27.00 -14.81 -21.19
CA ASP A 35 28.17 -14.51 -20.36
C ASP A 35 27.90 -14.90 -18.90
N ASP A 36 28.65 -15.90 -18.43
CA ASP A 36 28.63 -16.41 -17.05
C ASP A 36 29.30 -15.46 -16.04
N SER A 37 29.90 -14.36 -16.50
CA SER A 37 30.46 -13.35 -15.60
C SER A 37 29.36 -12.68 -14.74
N PRO A 38 29.67 -12.30 -13.47
CA PRO A 38 28.71 -11.59 -12.65
C PRO A 38 28.33 -10.25 -13.29
N LYS A 39 27.14 -10.18 -13.87
CA LYS A 39 26.55 -8.98 -14.50
C LYS A 39 26.40 -7.79 -13.54
N VAL A 40 26.44 -8.08 -12.24
CA VAL A 40 26.50 -7.12 -11.15
C VAL A 40 27.53 -7.63 -10.16
N GLU A 41 28.45 -6.76 -9.78
CA GLU A 41 29.56 -7.09 -8.89
C GLU A 41 29.05 -7.49 -7.49
N PRO A 42 29.39 -8.71 -7.00
CA PRO A 42 28.97 -9.17 -5.68
C PRO A 42 29.45 -8.24 -4.56
N GLY A 43 28.60 -8.05 -3.55
CA GLY A 43 28.90 -7.16 -2.42
C GLY A 43 28.57 -5.67 -2.68
N THR A 44 28.12 -5.32 -3.88
CA THR A 44 27.53 -3.99 -4.14
C THR A 44 26.08 -3.90 -3.68
N TRP A 45 25.59 -2.67 -3.49
CA TRP A 45 24.19 -2.42 -3.16
C TRP A 45 23.25 -2.94 -4.24
N LYS A 46 23.57 -2.74 -5.51
CA LYS A 46 22.76 -3.22 -6.64
C LYS A 46 22.64 -4.73 -6.63
N TRP A 47 23.74 -5.44 -6.36
CA TRP A 47 23.74 -6.89 -6.26
C TRP A 47 22.82 -7.37 -5.13
N LEU A 48 22.94 -6.79 -3.94
CA LEU A 48 22.10 -7.16 -2.80
C LEU A 48 20.62 -6.83 -3.02
N ILE A 49 20.31 -5.69 -3.64
CA ILE A 49 18.94 -5.31 -4.01
C ILE A 49 18.34 -6.32 -4.98
N GLY A 50 19.11 -6.72 -6.01
CA GLY A 50 18.70 -7.74 -6.97
C GLY A 50 18.34 -9.06 -6.29
N ARG A 51 19.22 -9.55 -5.40
CA ARG A 51 18.98 -10.75 -4.60
C ARG A 51 17.75 -10.63 -3.70
N TYR A 52 17.61 -9.52 -2.98
CA TYR A 52 16.45 -9.30 -2.11
C TYR A 52 15.11 -9.33 -2.86
N LEU A 53 15.08 -8.94 -4.14
CA LEU A 53 13.86 -8.90 -4.94
C LEU A 53 13.57 -10.20 -5.71
N ALA A 54 14.57 -11.08 -5.87
CA ALA A 54 14.50 -12.24 -6.75
C ALA A 54 14.64 -13.58 -6.03
N ASP A 55 15.42 -13.63 -4.94
CA ASP A 55 15.64 -14.87 -4.19
C ASP A 55 14.32 -15.30 -3.52
N GLU A 56 13.85 -16.51 -3.78
CA GLU A 56 12.58 -17.03 -3.24
C GLU A 56 12.55 -17.03 -1.70
N ILE A 57 13.71 -17.23 -1.06
CA ILE A 57 13.89 -17.21 0.40
C ILE A 57 13.85 -15.79 1.00
N SER A 58 13.76 -14.75 0.17
CA SER A 58 13.76 -13.38 0.67
C SER A 58 12.43 -13.06 1.36
N PRO A 59 12.45 -12.39 2.54
CA PRO A 59 11.24 -11.94 3.22
C PRO A 59 10.43 -10.91 2.40
N PHE A 60 10.99 -10.41 1.28
CA PHE A 60 10.24 -9.66 0.28
C PHE A 60 9.01 -10.44 -0.25
N HIS A 61 9.12 -11.76 -0.40
CA HIS A 61 8.04 -12.59 -0.95
C HIS A 61 6.96 -12.94 0.09
N GLU A 62 7.25 -12.77 1.37
CA GLU A 62 6.33 -13.05 2.48
C GLU A 62 5.31 -11.91 2.73
N VAL A 63 5.61 -10.69 2.27
CA VAL A 63 4.74 -9.52 2.51
C VAL A 63 3.73 -9.29 1.39
N LYS A 64 2.54 -8.76 1.74
CA LYS A 64 1.48 -8.40 0.78
C LYS A 64 2.00 -7.47 -0.34
N SER A 65 1.42 -7.59 -1.54
CA SER A 65 1.88 -6.88 -2.75
C SER A 65 2.00 -5.36 -2.59
N VAL A 66 1.14 -4.72 -1.78
CA VAL A 66 1.20 -3.26 -1.53
C VAL A 66 2.48 -2.88 -0.77
N THR A 67 2.92 -3.75 0.15
CA THR A 67 4.19 -3.59 0.85
C THR A 67 5.35 -3.82 -0.12
N GLN A 68 5.25 -4.83 -0.99
CA GLN A 68 6.24 -5.09 -2.04
C GLN A 68 6.43 -3.89 -2.99
N ASP A 69 5.34 -3.30 -3.49
CA ASP A 69 5.40 -2.10 -4.34
C ASP A 69 6.11 -0.94 -3.63
N SER A 70 5.83 -0.79 -2.33
CA SER A 70 6.47 0.23 -1.50
C SER A 70 7.96 -0.06 -1.28
N TYR A 71 8.37 -1.33 -1.17
CA TYR A 71 9.78 -1.72 -1.07
C TYR A 71 10.51 -1.49 -2.41
N ARG A 72 9.93 -1.93 -3.53
CA ARG A 72 10.49 -1.72 -4.88
C ARG A 72 10.77 -0.25 -5.16
N SER A 73 9.81 0.64 -4.88
CA SER A 73 9.99 2.08 -5.07
C SER A 73 11.16 2.64 -4.25
N ARG A 74 11.31 2.19 -3.00
CA ARG A 74 12.39 2.65 -2.10
C ARG A 74 13.76 2.12 -2.50
N LEU A 75 13.80 0.85 -2.90
CA LEU A 75 15.01 0.18 -3.36
C LEU A 75 15.49 0.76 -4.68
N ALA A 76 14.58 1.10 -5.61
CA ALA A 76 14.94 1.79 -6.84
C ALA A 76 15.66 3.12 -6.57
N SER A 77 15.18 3.91 -5.61
CA SER A 77 15.86 5.16 -5.20
C SER A 77 17.24 4.92 -4.57
N TRP A 78 17.44 3.79 -3.87
CA TRP A 78 18.76 3.43 -3.34
C TRP A 78 19.68 2.91 -4.44
N GLU A 79 19.19 2.06 -5.33
CA GLU A 79 19.95 1.54 -6.47
C GLU A 79 20.45 2.67 -7.37
N GLU A 80 19.60 3.67 -7.65
CA GLU A 80 19.98 4.85 -8.42
C GLU A 80 21.08 5.67 -7.73
N ALA A 81 21.00 5.83 -6.41
CA ALA A 81 21.93 6.69 -5.66
C ALA A 81 23.27 6.02 -5.34
N ILE A 82 23.26 4.74 -4.96
CA ILE A 82 24.43 4.05 -4.37
C ILE A 82 24.65 2.65 -4.95
N GLY A 83 23.91 2.25 -5.99
CA GLY A 83 23.89 0.86 -6.47
C GLY A 83 25.26 0.27 -6.80
N GLN A 84 26.18 1.07 -7.32
CA GLN A 84 27.54 0.63 -7.69
C GLN A 84 28.52 0.60 -6.52
N GLY A 85 28.19 1.21 -5.37
CA GLY A 85 29.08 1.22 -4.21
C GLY A 85 29.12 -0.13 -3.51
N PHE A 86 30.27 -0.49 -2.97
CA PHE A 86 30.40 -1.67 -2.10
C PHE A 86 29.78 -1.40 -0.73
N ILE A 87 29.14 -2.43 -0.19
CA ILE A 87 28.52 -2.35 1.14
C ILE A 87 29.60 -2.26 2.23
N ALA A 88 30.75 -2.90 2.01
CA ALA A 88 31.86 -2.93 2.97
C ALA A 88 32.55 -1.56 3.16
N ASP A 89 32.42 -0.65 2.20
CA ASP A 89 33.05 0.68 2.25
C ASP A 89 32.22 1.72 3.01
N VAL A 90 31.01 1.35 3.45
CA VAL A 90 30.06 2.29 4.04
C VAL A 90 30.18 2.28 5.57
N ASP A 91 30.47 3.46 6.12
CA ASP A 91 30.58 3.70 7.54
C ASP A 91 29.46 4.63 8.07
N PHE A 92 29.56 5.01 9.34
CA PHE A 92 28.63 5.97 9.94
C PHE A 92 28.66 7.34 9.27
N ALA A 93 29.84 7.83 8.87
CA ALA A 93 29.97 9.14 8.26
C ALA A 93 29.25 9.17 6.90
N GLU A 94 29.38 8.13 6.11
CA GLU A 94 28.72 8.00 4.81
C GLU A 94 27.20 7.90 4.95
N LEU A 95 26.69 7.11 5.91
CA LEU A 95 25.25 7.08 6.24
C LEU A 95 24.71 8.46 6.65
N LYS A 96 25.49 9.24 7.40
CA LYS A 96 25.15 10.62 7.77
C LYS A 96 25.15 11.56 6.57
N ARG A 97 26.06 11.39 5.61
CA ARG A 97 26.06 12.12 4.33
C ARG A 97 24.80 11.81 3.53
N TRP A 98 24.39 10.55 3.43
CA TRP A 98 23.15 10.18 2.74
C TRP A 98 21.92 10.80 3.40
N GLN A 99 21.84 10.76 4.74
CA GLN A 99 20.78 11.42 5.49
C GLN A 99 20.75 12.94 5.20
N LYS A 100 21.92 13.58 5.17
CA LYS A 100 22.06 15.00 4.88
C LYS A 100 21.64 15.33 3.44
N ALA A 101 22.10 14.56 2.45
CA ALA A 101 21.73 14.74 1.05
C ALA A 101 20.21 14.65 0.85
N MET A 102 19.52 13.71 1.52
CA MET A 102 18.06 13.65 1.49
C MET A 102 17.40 14.90 2.07
N LYS A 103 17.93 15.45 3.17
CA LYS A 103 17.41 16.69 3.78
C LYS A 103 17.64 17.90 2.88
N ASP A 104 18.84 18.02 2.31
CA ASP A 104 19.23 19.11 1.43
C ASP A 104 18.37 19.09 0.14
N ASN A 105 17.98 17.90 -0.33
CA ASN A 105 17.02 17.69 -1.41
C ASN A 105 15.54 17.86 -0.99
N GLY A 106 15.27 18.45 0.18
CA GLY A 106 13.92 18.76 0.65
C GLY A 106 13.05 17.56 1.01
N ARG A 107 13.63 16.36 1.23
CA ARG A 107 12.84 15.17 1.56
C ARG A 107 12.28 15.24 2.98
N SER A 108 11.03 14.81 3.15
CA SER A 108 10.37 14.82 4.45
C SER A 108 11.01 13.85 5.45
N GLN A 109 10.86 14.13 6.75
CA GLN A 109 11.32 13.21 7.82
C GLN A 109 10.69 11.81 7.70
N HIS A 110 9.43 11.75 7.24
CA HIS A 110 8.75 10.49 6.97
C HIS A 110 9.47 9.69 5.89
N TYR A 111 9.80 10.35 4.77
CA TYR A 111 10.52 9.72 3.66
C TYR A 111 11.90 9.20 4.12
N ILE A 112 12.68 10.03 4.80
CA ILE A 112 14.02 9.67 5.29
C ILE A 112 13.93 8.46 6.23
N LYS A 113 13.00 8.48 7.20
CA LYS A 113 12.79 7.34 8.10
C LYS A 113 12.43 6.08 7.33
N ALA A 114 11.55 6.17 6.33
CA ALA A 114 11.13 5.03 5.53
C ALA A 114 12.30 4.46 4.70
N GLN A 115 13.15 5.31 4.09
CA GLN A 115 14.34 4.88 3.35
C GLN A 115 15.33 4.12 4.24
N PHE A 116 15.63 4.66 5.42
CA PHE A 116 16.55 4.00 6.36
C PHE A 116 15.93 2.77 7.03
N THR A 117 14.59 2.67 7.08
CA THR A 117 13.93 1.42 7.52
C THR A 117 14.09 0.35 6.45
N MET A 118 13.89 0.70 5.17
CA MET A 118 14.14 -0.23 4.06
C MET A 118 15.60 -0.67 4.01
N LEU A 119 16.55 0.26 4.21
CA LEU A 119 17.97 -0.06 4.25
C LEU A 119 18.32 -1.06 5.34
N ARG A 120 17.71 -0.94 6.54
CA ARG A 120 17.88 -1.92 7.63
C ARG A 120 17.34 -3.30 7.28
N ILE A 121 16.20 -3.37 6.60
CA ILE A 121 15.63 -4.65 6.14
C ILE A 121 16.56 -5.30 5.13
N LEU A 122 17.01 -4.53 4.13
CA LEU A 122 17.91 -5.01 3.07
C LEU A 122 19.24 -5.53 3.65
N VAL A 123 19.88 -4.76 4.52
CA VAL A 123 21.12 -5.15 5.21
C VAL A 123 20.87 -6.34 6.14
N GLY A 124 19.70 -6.40 6.79
CA GLY A 124 19.30 -7.53 7.61
C GLY A 124 19.25 -8.84 6.82
N TYR A 125 18.71 -8.79 5.61
CA TYR A 125 18.73 -9.90 4.65
C TYR A 125 20.16 -10.24 4.21
N GLY A 126 20.96 -9.23 3.83
CA GLY A 126 22.37 -9.44 3.47
C GLY A 126 23.21 -10.07 4.58
N LYS A 127 22.94 -9.72 5.85
CA LYS A 127 23.55 -10.37 7.02
C LYS A 127 23.16 -11.84 7.12
N ALA A 128 21.90 -12.19 6.87
CA ALA A 128 21.44 -13.60 6.89
C ALA A 128 22.12 -14.43 5.78
N LEU A 129 22.44 -13.80 4.65
CA LEU A 129 23.20 -14.41 3.55
C LEU A 129 24.73 -14.39 3.75
N ASN A 130 25.24 -13.88 4.89
CA ASN A 130 26.67 -13.68 5.16
C ASN A 130 27.41 -12.83 4.11
N VAL A 131 26.75 -11.81 3.57
CA VAL A 131 27.35 -10.86 2.62
C VAL A 131 28.33 -9.95 3.35
N SER A 132 29.54 -9.79 2.80
CA SER A 132 30.58 -8.92 3.35
C SER A 132 30.07 -7.50 3.62
N GLY A 133 30.47 -6.92 4.75
CA GLY A 133 30.05 -5.58 5.18
C GLY A 133 28.65 -5.47 5.79
N CYS A 134 27.72 -6.40 5.48
CA CYS A 134 26.33 -6.30 5.94
C CYS A 134 26.18 -6.40 7.47
N ALA A 135 27.00 -7.22 8.14
CA ALA A 135 26.95 -7.31 9.61
C ALA A 135 27.36 -5.97 10.25
N ALA A 136 28.51 -5.42 9.85
CA ALA A 136 29.04 -4.17 10.39
C ALA A 136 28.07 -2.99 10.16
N ILE A 137 27.54 -2.84 8.95
CA ILE A 137 26.62 -1.75 8.66
C ILE A 137 25.25 -1.92 9.35
N LYS A 138 24.80 -3.16 9.62
CA LYS A 138 23.58 -3.40 10.42
C LYS A 138 23.76 -2.83 11.82
N ASP A 139 24.91 -3.05 12.43
CA ASP A 139 25.23 -2.60 13.78
C ASP A 139 25.33 -1.07 13.83
N VAL A 140 25.97 -0.44 12.83
CA VAL A 140 25.97 1.03 12.70
C VAL A 140 24.55 1.59 12.53
N LEU A 141 23.72 0.94 11.70
CA LEU A 141 22.33 1.36 11.46
C LEU A 141 21.43 1.19 12.68
N SER A 142 21.70 0.23 13.58
CA SER A 142 20.93 0.09 14.83
C SER A 142 21.20 1.23 15.80
N GLU A 143 22.43 1.75 15.85
CA GLU A 143 22.78 2.92 16.68
C GLU A 143 22.24 4.23 16.11
N MET A 144 22.08 4.31 14.79
CA MET A 144 21.64 5.53 14.11
C MET A 144 20.15 5.82 14.33
N ARG A 145 19.81 6.77 15.22
CA ARG A 145 18.43 7.21 15.44
C ARG A 145 17.92 8.14 14.33
N ILE A 146 16.91 7.69 13.57
CA ILE A 146 16.22 8.51 12.57
C ILE A 146 14.88 8.99 13.12
N LYS A 147 14.79 10.29 13.40
CA LYS A 147 13.58 10.93 13.92
C LYS A 147 12.46 10.85 12.88
N GLY A 148 11.34 10.23 13.26
CA GLY A 148 10.12 10.23 12.46
C GLY A 148 9.30 11.52 12.65
N PRO A 149 8.29 11.76 11.81
CA PRO A 149 7.30 12.79 12.08
C PRO A 149 6.58 12.49 13.40
N LYS A 150 6.12 13.53 14.10
CA LYS A 150 5.22 13.36 15.25
C LYS A 150 3.95 12.64 14.78
N PRO A 151 3.39 11.72 15.59
CA PRO A 151 2.07 11.14 15.31
C PRO A 151 1.04 12.26 15.10
N ARG A 152 0.13 12.06 14.13
CA ARG A 152 -1.00 12.96 13.96
C ARG A 152 -1.93 12.80 15.16
N THR A 153 -2.37 13.93 15.72
CA THR A 153 -3.34 14.01 16.83
C THR A 153 -4.68 14.59 16.40
N VAL A 154 -4.90 14.70 15.09
CA VAL A 154 -6.14 15.21 14.51
C VAL A 154 -7.23 14.16 14.67
N ALA A 155 -8.38 14.56 15.20
CA ALA A 155 -9.57 13.73 15.35
C ALA A 155 -10.80 14.58 14.97
N PRO A 156 -11.57 14.20 13.94
CA PRO A 156 -12.83 14.89 13.64
C PRO A 156 -13.85 14.71 14.78
N THR A 157 -14.77 15.65 14.93
CA THR A 157 -15.96 15.47 15.79
C THR A 157 -16.99 14.56 15.12
N SER A 158 -17.92 13.98 15.89
CA SER A 158 -19.05 13.22 15.33
C SER A 158 -19.84 14.06 14.33
N GLN A 159 -20.14 15.32 14.68
CA GLN A 159 -20.84 16.27 13.81
C GLN A 159 -20.12 16.50 12.49
N GLN A 160 -18.79 16.58 12.48
CA GLN A 160 -18.03 16.74 11.24
C GLN A 160 -18.14 15.49 10.35
N VAL A 161 -18.05 14.30 10.93
CA VAL A 161 -18.19 13.04 10.18
C VAL A 161 -19.61 12.90 9.63
N GLU A 162 -20.62 13.15 10.46
CA GLU A 162 -22.04 13.13 10.09
C GLU A 162 -22.35 14.16 9.00
N ALA A 163 -21.77 15.36 9.05
CA ALA A 163 -21.94 16.36 8.00
C ALA A 163 -21.38 15.89 6.65
N VAL A 164 -20.23 15.20 6.63
CA VAL A 164 -19.69 14.60 5.40
C VAL A 164 -20.60 13.50 4.86
N ILE A 165 -21.12 12.64 5.74
CA ILE A 165 -22.07 11.59 5.37
C ILE A 165 -23.33 12.20 4.77
N GLN A 166 -23.89 13.24 5.40
CA GLN A 166 -25.08 13.93 4.92
C GLN A 166 -24.85 14.57 3.55
N LYS A 167 -23.69 15.20 3.31
CA LYS A 167 -23.36 15.76 1.99
C LYS A 167 -23.22 14.70 0.90
N ALA A 168 -22.73 13.52 1.24
CA ALA A 168 -22.72 12.41 0.30
C ALA A 168 -24.15 11.91 0.00
N ASP A 169 -25.03 11.83 1.00
CA ASP A 169 -26.44 11.45 0.80
C ASP A 169 -27.20 12.48 -0.04
N ASP A 170 -27.03 13.78 0.25
CA ASP A 170 -27.63 14.88 -0.52
C ASP A 170 -27.23 14.82 -2.00
N ALA A 171 -26.01 14.32 -2.28
CA ALA A 171 -25.47 14.13 -3.62
C ALA A 171 -25.81 12.77 -4.25
N GLY A 172 -26.59 11.92 -3.57
CA GLY A 172 -26.99 10.59 -4.04
C GLY A 172 -25.90 9.51 -3.95
N ASP A 173 -24.79 9.76 -3.25
CA ASP A 173 -23.66 8.82 -3.12
C ASP A 173 -23.78 7.93 -1.88
N ALA A 174 -24.89 7.19 -1.83
CA ALA A 174 -25.26 6.37 -0.68
C ALA A 174 -24.22 5.29 -0.31
N MET A 175 -23.48 4.75 -1.28
CA MET A 175 -22.42 3.75 -1.02
C MET A 175 -21.22 4.35 -0.32
N PHE A 176 -20.81 5.57 -0.68
CA PHE A 176 -19.76 6.28 0.04
C PHE A 176 -20.21 6.64 1.45
N ALA A 177 -21.42 7.18 1.59
CA ALA A 177 -22.02 7.52 2.87
C ALA A 177 -22.08 6.29 3.81
N LEU A 178 -22.50 5.13 3.30
CA LEU A 178 -22.50 3.86 4.02
C LEU A 178 -21.10 3.41 4.43
N GLY A 179 -20.11 3.47 3.53
CA GLY A 179 -18.74 3.05 3.84
C GLY A 179 -18.04 3.96 4.86
N VAL A 180 -18.33 5.26 4.89
CA VAL A 180 -17.88 6.16 5.96
C VAL A 180 -18.60 5.84 7.28
N SER A 181 -19.91 5.57 7.22
CA SER A 181 -20.70 5.20 8.40
C SER A 181 -20.17 3.92 9.06
N LEU A 182 -19.83 2.89 8.27
CA LEU A 182 -19.23 1.65 8.76
C LEU A 182 -17.85 1.89 9.40
N GLN A 183 -16.99 2.71 8.78
CA GLN A 183 -15.69 3.06 9.37
C GLN A 183 -15.83 3.79 10.70
N TRP A 184 -16.77 4.73 10.78
CA TRP A 184 -17.04 5.51 11.98
C TRP A 184 -17.59 4.63 13.11
N TRP A 185 -18.76 4.02 12.90
CA TRP A 185 -19.45 3.31 13.97
C TRP A 185 -18.76 2.02 14.41
N LEU A 186 -18.08 1.33 13.49
CA LEU A 186 -17.35 0.10 13.82
C LEU A 186 -15.87 0.36 14.13
N SER A 187 -15.44 1.64 14.09
CA SER A 187 -14.04 2.03 14.25
C SER A 187 -13.08 1.25 13.33
N LEU A 188 -13.53 0.76 12.18
CA LEU A 188 -12.72 -0.05 11.25
C LEU A 188 -11.76 0.83 10.43
N ARG A 189 -10.64 0.28 9.95
CA ARG A 189 -9.80 1.02 8.99
C ARG A 189 -10.51 1.05 7.64
N GLY A 190 -10.22 2.06 6.82
CA GLY A 190 -10.77 2.13 5.47
C GLY A 190 -10.54 0.85 4.65
N VAL A 191 -9.33 0.28 4.72
CA VAL A 191 -9.03 -0.99 4.02
C VAL A 191 -9.87 -2.17 4.52
N ASP A 192 -10.25 -2.20 5.80
CA ASP A 192 -11.09 -3.27 6.35
C ASP A 192 -12.56 -3.14 5.90
N VAL A 193 -12.98 -1.95 5.46
CA VAL A 193 -14.33 -1.65 4.99
C VAL A 193 -14.44 -1.72 3.47
N ILE A 194 -13.64 -0.92 2.76
CA ILE A 194 -13.68 -0.82 1.29
C ILE A 194 -12.79 -1.85 0.58
N GLY A 195 -11.89 -2.49 1.33
CA GLY A 195 -10.88 -3.40 0.78
C GLY A 195 -9.69 -2.70 0.14
N GLN A 196 -8.87 -3.50 -0.51
CA GLN A 196 -7.72 -3.04 -1.27
C GLN A 196 -7.49 -3.90 -2.52
N TRP A 197 -6.90 -3.28 -3.53
CA TRP A 197 -6.52 -3.92 -4.77
C TRP A 197 -5.07 -4.38 -4.69
N LEU A 198 -4.88 -5.70 -4.53
CA LEU A 198 -3.58 -6.36 -4.46
C LEU A 198 -3.16 -6.80 -5.86
N ARG A 199 -1.89 -6.62 -6.19
CA ARG A 199 -1.35 -7.07 -7.48
C ARG A 199 -1.31 -8.59 -7.49
N LEU A 200 -1.81 -9.18 -8.58
CA LEU A 200 -1.71 -10.62 -8.81
C LEU A 200 -0.24 -11.01 -9.01
N GLY A 201 0.20 -12.01 -8.26
CA GLY A 201 1.45 -12.74 -8.48
C GLY A 201 1.37 -13.59 -9.76
N LYS A 202 2.51 -14.20 -10.12
CA LYS A 202 2.61 -15.04 -11.32
C LYS A 202 1.70 -16.27 -11.22
N ASP A 203 1.60 -16.84 -10.02
CA ASP A 203 0.91 -18.10 -9.75
C ASP A 203 -0.47 -17.89 -9.11
N ASP A 204 -0.92 -16.64 -8.96
CA ASP A 204 -2.25 -16.36 -8.41
C ASP A 204 -3.36 -16.81 -9.38
N PRO A 205 -4.36 -17.57 -8.92
CA PRO A 205 -5.49 -17.97 -9.75
C PRO A 205 -6.30 -16.76 -10.25
N ARG A 206 -6.46 -16.66 -11.56
CA ARG A 206 -7.15 -15.55 -12.24
C ARG A 206 -8.66 -15.73 -12.36
N ASP A 207 -9.17 -16.84 -11.87
CA ASP A 207 -10.58 -17.21 -11.85
C ASP A 207 -11.20 -17.08 -10.44
N SER A 208 -10.40 -16.67 -9.44
CA SER A 208 -10.85 -16.54 -8.05
C SER A 208 -11.02 -15.07 -7.61
N GLY A 209 -12.17 -14.79 -6.99
CA GLY A 209 -12.48 -13.48 -6.41
C GLY A 209 -12.79 -12.39 -7.46
N ILE A 210 -12.69 -11.13 -7.03
CA ILE A 210 -12.97 -9.97 -7.90
C ILE A 210 -11.66 -9.45 -8.47
N ILE A 211 -11.55 -9.48 -9.80
CA ILE A 211 -10.34 -9.13 -10.54
C ILE A 211 -10.60 -7.91 -11.43
N ARG A 212 -9.63 -6.99 -11.45
CA ARG A 212 -9.59 -5.82 -12.33
C ARG A 212 -8.19 -5.68 -12.91
N GLY A 213 -8.01 -6.11 -14.16
CA GLY A 213 -6.70 -6.16 -14.80
C GLY A 213 -5.76 -7.11 -14.06
N ASN A 214 -4.57 -6.63 -13.66
CA ASN A 214 -3.60 -7.44 -12.90
C ASN A 214 -3.74 -7.27 -11.37
N PHE A 215 -4.95 -6.97 -10.90
CA PHE A 215 -5.23 -6.76 -9.48
C PHE A 215 -6.44 -7.59 -9.03
N ARG A 216 -6.35 -8.13 -7.82
CA ARG A 216 -7.43 -8.82 -7.11
C ARG A 216 -7.84 -7.99 -5.90
N TRP A 217 -9.14 -7.86 -5.68
CA TRP A 217 -9.68 -7.20 -4.50
C TRP A 217 -9.65 -8.15 -3.28
N ALA A 218 -9.27 -7.61 -2.12
CA ALA A 218 -9.21 -8.33 -0.86
C ALA A 218 -9.51 -7.41 0.34
N ASP A 219 -9.62 -8.02 1.53
CA ASP A 219 -9.66 -7.39 2.85
C ASP A 219 -10.86 -6.49 3.19
N GLY A 220 -11.77 -6.19 2.27
CA GLY A 220 -12.94 -5.36 2.59
C GLY A 220 -14.06 -6.13 3.28
N LEU A 221 -15.15 -5.44 3.59
CA LEU A 221 -16.37 -6.09 4.06
C LEU A 221 -17.08 -6.77 2.90
N THR A 222 -17.54 -8.00 3.15
CA THR A 222 -18.41 -8.75 2.23
C THR A 222 -19.75 -9.03 2.90
N TRP A 223 -20.80 -9.26 2.12
CA TRP A 223 -22.11 -9.60 2.66
C TRP A 223 -22.13 -10.90 3.46
N ALA A 224 -21.18 -11.82 3.22
CA ALA A 224 -21.01 -13.03 4.03
C ALA A 224 -20.57 -12.73 5.48
N MET A 225 -20.03 -11.54 5.74
CA MET A 225 -19.61 -11.08 7.06
C MET A 225 -20.76 -10.43 7.86
N ILE A 226 -21.93 -10.25 7.25
CA ILE A 226 -23.09 -9.61 7.86
C ILE A 226 -24.19 -10.67 7.98
N ASP A 227 -24.78 -10.80 9.16
CA ASP A 227 -25.89 -11.72 9.37
C ASP A 227 -27.14 -11.30 8.58
N ARG A 228 -28.08 -12.24 8.41
CA ARG A 228 -29.27 -12.03 7.56
C ARG A 228 -30.16 -10.89 8.05
N ASP A 229 -30.21 -10.69 9.36
CA ASP A 229 -31.07 -9.69 10.02
C ASP A 229 -30.35 -8.34 10.21
N VAL A 230 -29.10 -8.25 9.73
CA VAL A 230 -28.27 -7.05 9.83
C VAL A 230 -28.20 -6.58 11.29
N SER A 231 -28.05 -7.54 12.20
CA SER A 231 -27.86 -7.35 13.63
C SER A 231 -26.38 -7.37 14.02
N GLU A 232 -25.52 -7.96 13.19
CA GLU A 232 -24.12 -8.21 13.51
C GLU A 232 -23.21 -8.12 12.27
N VAL A 233 -21.98 -7.65 12.47
CA VAL A 233 -20.88 -7.78 11.50
C VAL A 233 -19.73 -8.52 12.14
N ARG A 234 -19.14 -9.45 11.39
CA ARG A 234 -18.00 -10.27 11.78
C ARG A 234 -16.79 -9.94 10.93
N LYS A 235 -15.69 -9.50 11.55
CA LYS A 235 -14.50 -9.06 10.79
C LYS A 235 -13.21 -9.33 11.53
N THR A 236 -12.32 -10.09 10.90
CA THR A 236 -10.90 -10.12 11.24
C THR A 236 -10.17 -9.00 10.50
N PRO A 237 -9.56 -8.01 11.18
CA PRO A 237 -8.86 -6.90 10.53
C PRO A 237 -7.57 -7.35 9.84
N SER A 238 -7.36 -6.96 8.59
CA SER A 238 -6.33 -7.57 7.72
C SER A 238 -4.88 -7.21 8.04
N LYS A 239 -4.66 -6.33 9.01
CA LYS A 239 -3.33 -5.93 9.51
C LYS A 239 -2.92 -6.63 10.80
N THR A 240 -3.88 -7.21 11.49
CA THR A 240 -3.67 -7.87 12.78
C THR A 240 -4.15 -9.30 12.72
N GLU A 241 -4.39 -9.84 11.51
CA GLU A 241 -4.81 -11.24 11.32
C GLU A 241 -3.79 -12.23 11.88
N ASP A 242 -2.50 -11.88 11.82
CA ASP A 242 -1.41 -12.71 12.35
C ASP A 242 -1.24 -12.58 13.89
N ASP A 243 -1.57 -11.42 14.47
CA ASP A 243 -1.33 -11.11 15.90
C ASP A 243 -2.59 -11.27 16.78
N LEU A 244 -3.77 -11.07 16.21
CA LEU A 244 -5.10 -11.11 16.83
C LEU A 244 -6.04 -11.84 15.85
N PRO A 245 -5.96 -13.18 15.78
CA PRO A 245 -6.72 -13.97 14.82
C PRO A 245 -8.22 -13.99 15.12
N ASP A 246 -8.61 -13.61 16.35
CA ASP A 246 -10.00 -13.64 16.79
C ASP A 246 -10.87 -12.67 15.99
N GLU A 247 -11.97 -13.22 15.49
CA GLU A 247 -12.96 -12.48 14.72
C GLU A 247 -13.62 -11.40 15.60
N LEU A 248 -13.52 -10.13 15.21
CA LEU A 248 -14.24 -9.07 15.90
C LEU A 248 -15.72 -9.12 15.54
N VAL A 249 -16.56 -9.14 16.57
CA VAL A 249 -18.01 -9.16 16.44
C VAL A 249 -18.58 -7.79 16.80
N PHE A 250 -19.31 -7.18 15.87
CA PHE A 250 -19.89 -5.86 16.02
C PHE A 250 -21.42 -5.93 16.05
N ASN A 251 -22.03 -5.61 17.21
CA ASN A 251 -23.49 -5.52 17.32
C ASN A 251 -24.00 -4.23 16.66
N LEU A 252 -24.83 -4.38 15.62
CA LEU A 252 -25.46 -3.28 14.90
C LEU A 252 -26.80 -2.86 15.50
N THR A 253 -27.40 -3.64 16.41
CA THR A 253 -28.70 -3.35 17.05
C THR A 253 -28.82 -1.92 17.60
N PRO A 254 -27.80 -1.36 18.30
CA PRO A 254 -27.87 0.03 18.80
C PRO A 254 -27.65 1.10 17.71
N LEU A 255 -27.45 0.71 16.44
CA LEU A 255 -27.12 1.59 15.31
C LEU A 255 -28.24 1.61 14.26
N PRO A 256 -29.46 2.07 14.59
CA PRO A 256 -30.64 1.94 13.72
C PRO A 256 -30.47 2.63 12.36
N GLN A 257 -29.76 3.77 12.31
CA GLN A 257 -29.50 4.47 11.05
C GLN A 257 -28.56 3.67 10.13
N LEU A 258 -27.50 3.07 10.67
CA LEU A 258 -26.58 2.23 9.91
C LEU A 258 -27.29 0.96 9.40
N ARG A 259 -28.10 0.33 10.27
CA ARG A 259 -28.93 -0.82 9.89
C ARG A 259 -29.90 -0.46 8.76
N SER A 260 -30.56 0.69 8.84
CA SER A 260 -31.48 1.16 7.79
C SER A 260 -30.77 1.29 6.43
N ARG A 261 -29.56 1.84 6.39
CA ARG A 261 -28.75 1.96 5.16
C ARG A 261 -28.35 0.60 4.58
N LEU A 262 -28.04 -0.38 5.43
CA LEU A 262 -27.74 -1.74 4.97
C LEU A 262 -29.00 -2.47 4.51
N LEU A 263 -30.13 -2.24 5.18
CA LEU A 263 -31.40 -2.87 4.87
C LEU A 263 -32.05 -2.31 3.60
N SER A 264 -31.77 -1.07 3.23
CA SER A 264 -32.26 -0.46 1.97
C SER A 264 -31.65 -1.11 0.72
N ILE A 265 -30.55 -1.86 0.87
CA ILE A 265 -29.95 -2.63 -0.22
C ILE A 265 -30.77 -3.92 -0.39
N PRO A 266 -31.35 -4.18 -1.59
CA PRO A 266 -32.17 -5.37 -1.83
C PRO A 266 -31.41 -6.66 -1.54
N ARG A 267 -32.10 -7.68 -1.01
CA ARG A 267 -31.45 -8.92 -0.54
C ARG A 267 -30.73 -9.66 -1.67
N GLU A 268 -31.28 -9.63 -2.86
CA GLU A 268 -30.73 -10.18 -4.10
C GLU A 268 -29.41 -9.52 -4.52
N SER A 269 -29.16 -8.28 -4.08
CA SER A 269 -27.92 -7.54 -4.35
C SER A 269 -26.86 -7.72 -3.26
N ARG A 270 -27.16 -8.49 -2.19
CA ARG A 270 -26.27 -8.70 -1.04
C ARG A 270 -25.28 -9.84 -1.28
N VAL A 271 -24.49 -9.73 -2.34
CA VAL A 271 -23.49 -10.73 -2.72
C VAL A 271 -22.13 -10.06 -2.90
N GLY A 272 -21.07 -10.68 -2.37
CA GLY A 272 -19.71 -10.14 -2.51
C GLY A 272 -19.46 -8.89 -1.65
N PRO A 273 -18.72 -7.89 -2.13
CA PRO A 273 -18.36 -6.68 -1.38
C PRO A 273 -19.57 -5.85 -0.99
N VAL A 274 -19.55 -5.30 0.23
CA VAL A 274 -20.61 -4.40 0.71
C VAL A 274 -20.49 -3.03 0.06
N ILE A 275 -19.26 -2.52 -0.10
CA ILE A 275 -19.00 -1.17 -0.60
C ILE A 275 -18.49 -1.23 -2.03
N VAL A 276 -19.40 -1.01 -2.98
CA VAL A 276 -19.12 -0.98 -4.42
C VAL A 276 -19.31 0.42 -4.99
N ASN A 277 -18.49 0.78 -5.97
CA ASN A 277 -18.64 2.02 -6.72
C ASN A 277 -19.76 1.82 -7.76
N PRO A 278 -20.89 2.54 -7.65
CA PRO A 278 -22.03 2.35 -8.55
C PRO A 278 -21.70 2.66 -10.01
N ASN A 279 -20.71 3.53 -10.27
CA ASN A 279 -20.32 3.89 -11.63
C ASN A 279 -19.56 2.77 -12.35
N THR A 280 -18.92 1.86 -11.62
CA THR A 280 -18.09 0.80 -12.21
C THR A 280 -18.57 -0.60 -11.87
N GLY A 281 -19.50 -0.76 -10.92
CA GLY A 281 -19.92 -2.06 -10.41
C GLY A 281 -18.82 -2.83 -9.65
N LEU A 282 -17.71 -2.16 -9.32
CA LEU A 282 -16.53 -2.74 -8.69
C LEU A 282 -16.25 -2.06 -7.35
N PRO A 283 -15.57 -2.71 -6.40
CA PRO A 283 -15.14 -2.05 -5.16
C PRO A 283 -14.37 -0.76 -5.41
N PHE A 284 -14.54 0.20 -4.50
CA PHE A 284 -13.76 1.44 -4.52
C PHE A 284 -12.25 1.13 -4.44
N ASP A 285 -11.46 1.86 -5.22
CA ASP A 285 -10.03 1.95 -4.93
C ASP A 285 -9.73 3.08 -3.96
N ARG A 286 -8.55 3.02 -3.34
CA ARG A 286 -8.13 3.97 -2.30
C ARG A 286 -8.07 5.42 -2.77
N TYR A 287 -7.82 5.65 -4.07
CA TYR A 287 -7.68 7.00 -4.60
C TYR A 287 -9.05 7.60 -4.80
N ARG A 288 -9.96 6.88 -5.47
CA ARG A 288 -11.35 7.33 -5.63
C ARG A 288 -12.05 7.52 -4.28
N TRP A 289 -11.78 6.66 -3.30
CA TRP A 289 -12.29 6.80 -1.94
C TRP A 289 -11.80 8.08 -1.25
N ARG A 290 -10.50 8.37 -1.37
CA ARG A 290 -9.91 9.61 -0.86
C ARG A 290 -10.52 10.84 -1.54
N ASP A 291 -10.67 10.80 -2.86
CA ASP A 291 -11.15 11.95 -3.63
C ASP A 291 -12.59 12.30 -3.25
N LYS A 292 -13.47 11.29 -3.11
CA LYS A 292 -14.84 11.48 -2.59
C LYS A 292 -14.87 12.02 -1.18
N TRP A 293 -13.97 11.54 -0.30
CA TRP A 293 -13.84 12.13 1.02
C TRP A 293 -13.50 13.62 0.94
N CYS A 294 -12.50 14.00 0.14
CA CYS A 294 -12.14 15.41 -0.02
C CYS A 294 -13.32 16.24 -0.55
N GLU A 295 -14.02 15.74 -1.57
CA GLU A 295 -15.19 16.39 -2.18
C GLU A 295 -16.28 16.69 -1.14
N TYR A 296 -16.76 15.67 -0.42
CA TYR A 296 -17.85 15.85 0.54
C TYR A 296 -17.40 16.54 1.84
N ARG A 297 -16.13 16.38 2.23
CA ARG A 297 -15.52 17.17 3.31
C ARG A 297 -15.56 18.65 2.99
N ASP A 298 -15.15 19.04 1.78
CA ASP A 298 -15.11 20.43 1.37
C ASP A 298 -16.55 20.99 1.26
N ALA A 299 -17.49 20.22 0.71
CA ALA A 299 -18.92 20.58 0.69
C ALA A 299 -19.56 20.69 2.09
N ALA A 300 -19.05 19.96 3.07
CA ALA A 300 -19.49 20.02 4.47
C ALA A 300 -18.81 21.13 5.27
N GLY A 301 -17.87 21.88 4.68
CA GLY A 301 -17.08 22.91 5.38
C GLY A 301 -16.12 22.33 6.43
N VAL A 302 -15.78 21.03 6.33
CA VAL A 302 -14.87 20.38 7.26
C VAL A 302 -13.42 20.71 6.88
N PRO A 303 -12.54 21.08 7.83
CA PRO A 303 -11.17 21.49 7.51
C PRO A 303 -10.36 20.47 6.70
N SER A 304 -9.62 20.95 5.70
CA SER A 304 -8.89 20.11 4.74
C SER A 304 -7.81 19.20 5.34
N HIS A 305 -7.34 19.53 6.54
CA HIS A 305 -6.36 18.71 7.28
C HIS A 305 -6.99 17.47 7.93
N ILE A 306 -8.33 17.34 7.96
CA ILE A 306 -9.05 16.16 8.43
C ILE A 306 -9.16 15.15 7.29
N TRP A 307 -8.61 13.96 7.52
CA TRP A 307 -8.56 12.89 6.51
C TRP A 307 -9.50 11.75 6.89
N VAL A 308 -9.95 10.98 5.89
CA VAL A 308 -10.83 9.83 6.12
C VAL A 308 -10.27 8.82 7.13
N ARG A 309 -8.94 8.66 7.17
CA ARG A 309 -8.27 7.76 8.14
C ARG A 309 -8.32 8.25 9.58
N ASP A 310 -8.56 9.54 9.81
CA ASP A 310 -8.64 10.14 11.14
C ASP A 310 -9.99 9.77 11.81
N THR A 311 -10.99 9.35 11.03
CA THR A 311 -12.31 8.91 11.53
C THR A 311 -12.21 7.76 12.52
N ARG A 312 -11.36 6.74 12.27
CA ARG A 312 -11.17 5.61 13.20
C ARG A 312 -10.70 6.05 14.58
N ALA A 313 -9.67 6.91 14.65
CA ALA A 313 -9.13 7.35 15.93
C ALA A 313 -10.14 8.23 16.70
N ALA A 314 -10.89 9.06 15.96
CA ALA A 314 -11.97 9.84 16.51
C ALA A 314 -13.13 8.96 17.01
N ALA A 315 -13.49 7.90 16.30
CA ALA A 315 -14.55 6.98 16.69
C ALA A 315 -14.23 6.27 18.01
N ILE A 316 -12.98 5.81 18.19
CA ILE A 316 -12.52 5.21 19.45
C ILE A 316 -12.62 6.22 20.60
N THR A 317 -12.20 7.47 20.36
CA THR A 317 -12.31 8.55 21.36
C THR A 317 -13.76 8.86 21.70
N HIS A 318 -14.63 8.94 20.69
CA HIS A 318 -16.05 9.16 20.85
C HIS A 318 -16.71 8.05 21.67
N ALA A 319 -16.43 6.79 21.33
CA ALA A 319 -16.95 5.63 22.07
C ALA A 319 -16.48 5.64 23.54
N ARG A 320 -15.19 5.93 23.80
CA ARG A 320 -14.66 6.06 25.16
C ARG A 320 -15.37 7.18 25.93
N ASN A 321 -15.58 8.33 25.31
CA ASN A 321 -16.30 9.45 25.92
C ASN A 321 -17.78 9.12 26.20
N ALA A 322 -18.38 8.25 25.39
CA ALA A 322 -19.71 7.70 25.61
C ALA A 322 -19.77 6.56 26.64
N GLY A 323 -18.64 6.24 27.30
CA GLY A 323 -18.56 5.22 28.35
C GLY A 323 -18.26 3.81 27.87
N ALA A 324 -17.94 3.59 26.59
CA ALA A 324 -17.54 2.29 26.10
C ALA A 324 -16.16 1.88 26.66
N THR A 325 -16.06 0.67 27.17
CA THR A 325 -14.79 0.08 27.61
C THR A 325 -14.03 -0.45 26.38
N PRO A 326 -12.71 -0.20 26.25
CA PRO A 326 -11.91 -0.84 25.21
C PRO A 326 -12.00 -2.36 25.35
N MET A 327 -12.29 -3.07 24.25
CA MET A 327 -12.10 -4.53 24.17
C MET A 327 -10.63 -4.89 24.14
#